data_AF-A0A1H0YRH4-F1
#
_entry.id   AF-A0A1H0YRH4-F1
#
_cell.length_a   1.000
_cell.length_b   1.000
_cell.length_c   1.000
_cell.angle_alpha   90.00
_cell.angle_beta   90.00
_cell.angle_gamma   90.00
#
_symmetry.space_group_name_H-M   'P 1'
#
loop_
_entity.id
_entity.type
_entity.pdbx_description
1 polymer ?
#
loop_
_entity_poly.entity_id
_entity_poly.type
_entity_poly.pdbx_seq_one_letter_code
_entity_poly.pdbx_strand_id
1 'polypeptide(L)'
;MSAHDLDLIPAGTVFAPSEVIHYADRDMRDLAEAISDADVLVTVPHAEAAIPEELAGFLAPGLTRRLQRDFSDATAARVMRRWAQIDPRVVAVVNPHPRLVRDPNRARPDDLRDQLRQAFDRVRAAEGAGAADLDGVDAIRPVSYSNIAMLDAPATPERLDELVGALTSVASQGLDVYEAMREELTELFITKGLAHGGAFTRLSFHDTMHLGMRPDGSLEPEAPAGGPPRVVTLSNGGDAEGEQRTADQPVTMPPADLRMLADAHRAEFELVDHDAVALNRPYRGEHEIFAAAARFRGIAGDAEAAGFSPAAAQVEFSRAYLLGPHAIGALRDPGTDWVDEDPERIDFFAYACKRAWDAFRDRD
;
A
#
# COMPACT_ATOMS: atom_id res chain seq x y z
N MET A 1 18.04 -19.22 23.54
CA MET A 1 18.08 -18.25 22.43
C MET A 1 16.75 -17.54 22.48
N SER A 2 16.75 -16.24 22.83
CA SER A 2 15.50 -15.49 22.98
C SER A 2 14.86 -15.33 21.60
N ALA A 3 13.53 -15.46 21.55
CA ALA A 3 12.77 -15.11 20.37
C ALA A 3 13.19 -13.71 19.91
N HIS A 4 13.43 -13.55 18.63
CA HIS A 4 13.50 -12.24 18.01
C HIS A 4 12.16 -11.55 18.29
N ASP A 5 12.16 -10.40 18.98
CA ASP A 5 10.94 -9.65 19.31
C ASP A 5 10.34 -9.11 18.01
N LEU A 6 9.59 -9.95 17.30
CA LEU A 6 8.71 -9.54 16.22
C LEU A 6 7.67 -8.57 16.78
N ASP A 7 7.23 -7.62 15.97
CA ASP A 7 6.08 -6.80 16.34
C ASP A 7 4.83 -7.70 16.23
N LEU A 8 4.15 -8.01 17.33
CA LEU A 8 2.96 -8.87 17.32
C LEU A 8 1.69 -8.11 17.71
N ILE A 9 0.57 -8.46 17.08
CA ILE A 9 -0.77 -8.02 17.50
C ILE A 9 -1.31 -9.08 18.48
N PRO A 10 -1.75 -8.70 19.69
CA PRO A 10 -2.26 -9.64 20.68
C PRO A 10 -3.39 -10.51 20.11
N ALA A 11 -3.38 -11.80 20.44
CA ALA A 11 -4.38 -12.75 19.95
C ALA A 11 -5.81 -12.31 20.30
N GLY A 12 -6.72 -12.43 19.34
CA GLY A 12 -8.13 -12.07 19.47
C GLY A 12 -8.43 -10.57 19.34
N THR A 13 -7.45 -9.75 18.95
CA THR A 13 -7.67 -8.32 18.66
C THR A 13 -8.63 -8.19 17.48
N VAL A 14 -9.70 -7.40 17.65
CA VAL A 14 -10.66 -7.08 16.59
C VAL A 14 -10.65 -5.57 16.39
N PHE A 15 -10.40 -5.13 15.16
CA PHE A 15 -10.34 -3.72 14.80
C PHE A 15 -11.73 -3.19 14.43
N ALA A 16 -12.07 -2.02 14.95
CA ALA A 16 -13.26 -1.28 14.60
C ALA A 16 -13.03 -0.36 13.38
N PRO A 17 -14.08 0.01 12.63
CA PRO A 17 -14.01 1.04 11.58
C PRO A 17 -13.29 2.33 12.00
N SER A 18 -13.54 2.81 13.22
CA SER A 18 -12.93 4.02 13.75
C SER A 18 -11.41 3.93 13.97
N GLU A 19 -10.85 2.72 14.00
CA GLU A 19 -9.41 2.48 14.17
C GLU A 19 -8.68 2.45 12.82
N VAL A 20 -9.38 2.15 11.73
CA VAL A 20 -8.82 2.08 10.37
C VAL A 20 -9.09 3.34 9.54
N ILE A 21 -10.07 4.16 9.93
CA ILE A 21 -10.42 5.41 9.26
C ILE A 21 -9.75 6.61 9.96
N HIS A 22 -9.07 7.44 9.18
CA HIS A 22 -8.36 8.62 9.65
C HIS A 22 -8.78 9.86 8.85
N TYR A 23 -9.01 10.97 9.56
CA TYR A 23 -9.36 12.28 8.98
C TYR A 23 -9.07 13.37 10.02
N ALA A 24 -9.07 14.64 9.58
CA ALA A 24 -8.77 15.78 10.45
C ALA A 24 -9.87 16.03 11.49
N ASP A 25 -9.49 16.58 12.65
CA ASP A 25 -10.42 17.10 13.66
C ASP A 25 -11.49 16.10 14.16
N ARG A 26 -11.13 14.83 14.35
CA ARG A 26 -12.05 13.75 14.78
C ARG A 26 -12.82 14.01 16.07
N ASP A 27 -12.33 14.91 16.92
CA ASP A 27 -13.01 15.31 18.16
C ASP A 27 -14.10 16.37 17.92
N MET A 28 -14.08 17.02 16.75
CA MET A 28 -14.91 18.18 16.41
C MET A 28 -15.82 17.94 15.20
N ARG A 29 -15.47 16.99 14.33
CA ARG A 29 -16.29 16.62 13.16
C ARG A 29 -16.50 15.12 13.08
N ASP A 30 -17.67 14.71 12.59
CA ASP A 30 -17.95 13.30 12.29
C ASP A 30 -17.45 12.89 10.89
N LEU A 31 -17.61 11.62 10.56
CA LEU A 31 -17.18 11.08 9.29
C LEU A 31 -17.98 11.64 8.10
N ALA A 32 -19.26 11.95 8.28
CA ALA A 32 -20.09 12.50 7.20
C ALA A 32 -19.66 13.93 6.86
N GLU A 33 -19.39 14.74 7.88
CA GLU A 33 -18.79 16.07 7.74
C GLU A 33 -17.40 15.97 7.06
N ALA A 34 -16.57 15.02 7.48
CA ALA A 34 -15.26 14.81 6.88
C ALA A 34 -15.33 14.48 5.38
N ILE A 35 -16.24 13.59 4.97
CA ILE A 35 -16.46 13.25 3.56
C ILE A 35 -16.99 14.45 2.79
N SER A 36 -17.85 15.27 3.39
CA SER A 36 -18.42 16.47 2.75
C SER A 36 -17.35 17.47 2.29
N ASP A 37 -16.26 17.59 3.04
CA ASP A 37 -15.14 18.48 2.70
C ASP A 37 -14.07 17.82 1.81
N ALA A 38 -13.98 16.49 1.84
CA ALA A 38 -12.88 15.76 1.21
C ALA A 38 -13.05 15.50 -0.29
N ASP A 39 -11.94 15.56 -1.02
CA ASP A 39 -11.85 15.22 -2.44
C ASP A 39 -10.85 14.08 -2.71
N VAL A 40 -10.17 13.59 -1.67
CA VAL A 40 -9.26 12.45 -1.74
C VAL A 40 -9.63 11.39 -0.71
N LEU A 41 -9.78 10.15 -1.18
CA LEU A 41 -9.79 8.95 -0.34
C LEU A 41 -8.46 8.22 -0.53
N VAL A 42 -7.61 8.23 0.50
CA VAL A 42 -6.36 7.49 0.52
C VAL A 42 -6.59 6.08 1.06
N THR A 43 -6.04 5.08 0.40
CA THR A 43 -6.01 3.70 0.86
C THR A 43 -4.55 3.29 1.09
N VAL A 44 -4.29 2.60 2.20
CA VAL A 44 -2.93 2.09 2.52
C VAL A 44 -3.04 0.58 2.79
N PRO A 45 -3.09 -0.24 1.73
CA PRO A 45 -3.39 -1.68 1.83
C PRO A 45 -2.30 -2.49 2.54
N HIS A 46 -1.08 -1.98 2.57
CA HIS A 46 0.10 -2.70 3.07
C HIS A 46 0.68 -2.08 4.35
N ALA A 47 -0.15 -1.31 5.04
CA ALA A 47 0.26 -0.34 6.04
C ALA A 47 0.98 -0.89 7.28
N GLU A 48 0.58 -2.03 7.82
CA GLU A 48 1.11 -2.47 9.11
C GLU A 48 2.13 -3.60 8.96
N ALA A 49 3.08 -3.67 9.89
CA ALA A 49 4.05 -4.74 9.96
C ALA A 49 3.67 -5.81 10.99
N ALA A 50 2.96 -5.41 12.06
CA ALA A 50 2.74 -6.24 13.24
C ALA A 50 1.92 -7.49 12.90
N ILE A 51 2.45 -8.67 13.21
CA ILE A 51 1.84 -9.94 12.81
C ILE A 51 0.89 -10.42 13.94
N PRO A 52 -0.35 -10.82 13.63
CA PRO A 52 -1.23 -11.45 14.61
C PRO A 52 -0.61 -12.67 15.31
N GLU A 53 -0.69 -12.72 16.64
CA GLU A 53 -0.11 -13.79 17.46
C GLU A 53 -0.62 -15.19 17.07
N GLU A 54 -1.84 -15.31 16.54
CA GLU A 54 -2.40 -16.55 16.00
C GLU A 54 -1.55 -17.16 14.88
N LEU A 55 -0.78 -16.32 14.17
CA LEU A 55 0.11 -16.76 13.11
C LEU A 55 1.51 -17.13 13.60
N ALA A 56 1.86 -16.85 14.87
CA ALA A 56 3.22 -17.00 15.40
C ALA A 56 3.79 -18.42 15.20
N GLY A 57 2.95 -19.46 15.36
CA GLY A 57 3.36 -20.86 15.16
C GLY A 57 3.62 -21.26 13.70
N PHE A 58 3.33 -20.38 12.74
CA PHE A 58 3.54 -20.61 11.30
C PHE A 58 4.64 -19.73 10.72
N LEU A 59 5.27 -18.86 11.51
CA LEU A 59 6.31 -17.95 11.02
C LEU A 59 7.61 -18.69 10.78
N ALA A 60 8.33 -18.28 9.74
CA ALA A 60 9.64 -18.82 9.45
C ALA A 60 10.61 -18.57 10.62
N PRO A 61 11.40 -19.57 11.07
CA PRO A 61 12.29 -19.41 12.23
C PRO A 61 13.37 -18.32 12.09
N GLY A 62 13.74 -17.99 10.86
CA GLY A 62 14.71 -16.94 10.53
C GLY A 62 14.10 -15.53 10.41
N LEU A 63 12.79 -15.39 10.60
CA LEU A 63 12.12 -14.09 10.50
C LEU A 63 12.59 -13.19 11.65
N THR A 64 13.03 -11.99 11.30
CA THR A 64 13.44 -10.96 12.26
C THR A 64 12.49 -9.77 12.13
N ARG A 65 12.46 -8.90 13.16
CA ARG A 65 11.66 -7.67 13.13
C ARG A 65 12.02 -6.78 11.93
N ARG A 66 13.30 -6.78 11.54
CA ARG A 66 13.75 -6.06 10.35
C ARG A 66 13.13 -6.59 9.06
N LEU A 67 13.16 -7.92 8.86
CA LEU A 67 12.58 -8.58 7.69
C LEU A 67 11.05 -8.43 7.64
N GLN A 68 10.42 -8.50 8.81
CA GLN A 68 8.99 -8.25 8.98
C GLN A 68 8.61 -6.85 8.49
N ARG A 69 9.32 -5.81 8.94
CA ARG A 69 9.01 -4.41 8.56
C ARG A 69 9.36 -4.09 7.12
N ASP A 70 10.41 -4.72 6.57
CA ASP A 70 10.72 -4.57 5.14
C ASP A 70 9.61 -5.09 4.23
N PHE A 71 8.80 -6.04 4.70
CA PHE A 71 7.64 -6.57 3.98
C PHE A 71 6.34 -5.76 4.20
N SER A 72 6.44 -4.53 4.70
CA SER A 72 5.31 -3.64 4.99
C SER A 72 5.56 -2.22 4.47
N ASP A 73 4.48 -1.42 4.43
CA ASP A 73 4.49 0.00 4.04
C ASP A 73 4.24 0.87 5.28
N ALA A 74 4.87 0.48 6.40
CA ALA A 74 4.67 1.11 7.71
C ALA A 74 5.08 2.58 7.74
N THR A 75 6.08 2.95 6.95
CA THR A 75 6.49 4.36 6.84
C THR A 75 5.43 5.16 6.07
N ALA A 76 4.93 4.65 4.94
CA ALA A 76 3.81 5.26 4.21
C ALA A 76 2.56 5.42 5.09
N ALA A 77 2.19 4.39 5.85
CA ALA A 77 1.03 4.44 6.74
C ALA A 77 1.11 5.60 7.74
N ARG A 78 2.29 5.86 8.32
CA ARG A 78 2.51 6.98 9.24
C ARG A 78 2.38 8.33 8.55
N VAL A 79 2.96 8.48 7.36
CA VAL A 79 2.83 9.71 6.55
C VAL A 79 1.37 9.96 6.18
N MET A 80 0.64 8.94 5.73
CA MET A 80 -0.77 9.07 5.32
C MET A 80 -1.71 9.36 6.48
N ARG A 81 -1.51 8.72 7.64
CA ARG A 81 -2.24 9.09 8.86
C ARG A 81 -2.00 10.54 9.24
N ARG A 82 -0.73 10.98 9.18
CA ARG A 82 -0.39 12.36 9.51
C ARG A 82 -0.98 13.34 8.50
N TRP A 83 -0.96 13.03 7.21
CA TRP A 83 -1.57 13.87 6.17
C TRP A 83 -3.08 13.99 6.37
N ALA A 84 -3.79 12.88 6.61
CA ALA A 84 -5.22 12.89 6.89
C ALA A 84 -5.56 13.68 8.16
N GLN A 85 -4.66 13.76 9.14
CA GLN A 85 -4.86 14.58 10.35
C GLN A 85 -4.73 16.09 10.10
N ILE A 86 -3.91 16.52 9.14
CA ILE A 86 -3.62 17.94 8.90
C ILE A 86 -4.40 18.53 7.71
N ASP A 87 -4.95 17.67 6.86
CA ASP A 87 -5.66 18.09 5.65
C ASP A 87 -7.14 17.69 5.74
N PRO A 88 -8.07 18.65 5.97
CA PRO A 88 -9.49 18.34 6.08
C PRO A 88 -10.08 17.80 4.78
N ARG A 89 -9.36 17.95 3.66
CA ARG A 89 -9.74 17.45 2.33
C ARG A 89 -9.40 15.98 2.08
N VAL A 90 -8.82 15.30 3.07
CA VAL A 90 -8.36 13.91 2.95
C VAL A 90 -9.06 13.03 3.99
N VAL A 91 -9.56 11.90 3.52
CA VAL A 91 -9.92 10.75 4.36
C VAL A 91 -8.99 9.60 3.99
N ALA A 92 -8.42 8.92 4.98
CA ALA A 92 -7.57 7.76 4.77
C ALA A 92 -8.15 6.51 5.43
N VAL A 93 -8.00 5.37 4.75
CA VAL A 93 -8.30 4.03 5.28
C VAL A 93 -7.00 3.24 5.30
N VAL A 94 -6.62 2.72 6.46
CA VAL A 94 -5.31 2.12 6.68
C VAL A 94 -5.50 0.69 7.17
N ASN A 95 -4.93 -0.28 6.45
CA ASN A 95 -5.06 -1.69 6.80
C ASN A 95 -4.37 -1.97 8.14
N PRO A 96 -5.07 -2.50 9.16
CA PRO A 96 -4.46 -2.75 10.47
C PRO A 96 -3.57 -4.00 10.48
N HIS A 97 -3.62 -4.82 9.42
CA HIS A 97 -2.84 -6.04 9.30
C HIS A 97 -1.73 -5.92 8.25
N PRO A 98 -0.66 -6.72 8.38
CA PRO A 98 0.33 -6.86 7.34
C PRO A 98 -0.25 -7.60 6.15
N ARG A 99 0.27 -7.29 4.96
CA ARG A 99 -0.06 -8.00 3.70
C ARG A 99 0.18 -9.52 3.76
N LEU A 100 0.91 -9.99 4.78
CA LEU A 100 1.11 -11.41 5.10
C LEU A 100 -0.22 -12.15 5.40
N VAL A 101 -1.20 -11.49 6.03
CA VAL A 101 -2.50 -12.12 6.34
C VAL A 101 -3.26 -12.44 5.06
N ARG A 102 -3.39 -11.44 4.18
CA ARG A 102 -3.77 -11.51 2.78
C ARG A 102 -3.52 -10.12 2.21
N ASP A 103 -2.99 -10.04 1.00
CA ASP A 103 -2.74 -8.79 0.30
C ASP A 103 -4.08 -8.22 -0.22
N PRO A 104 -4.60 -7.10 0.32
CA PRO A 104 -5.87 -6.53 -0.16
C PRO A 104 -5.73 -5.72 -1.46
N ASN A 105 -4.50 -5.56 -1.96
CA ASN A 105 -4.19 -5.03 -3.30
C ASN A 105 -3.99 -6.16 -4.32
N ARG A 106 -4.58 -7.32 -4.04
CA ARG A 106 -4.80 -8.45 -4.95
C ARG A 106 -6.27 -8.80 -4.96
N ALA A 107 -6.72 -9.44 -6.04
CA ALA A 107 -8.07 -9.98 -6.08
C ALA A 107 -8.24 -11.03 -4.99
N ARG A 108 -9.39 -11.01 -4.29
CA ARG A 108 -9.71 -12.04 -3.30
C ARG A 108 -9.76 -13.41 -3.97
N PRO A 109 -9.05 -14.41 -3.44
CA PRO A 109 -9.03 -15.73 -4.06
C PRO A 109 -10.35 -16.48 -3.85
N ASP A 110 -10.81 -17.19 -4.89
CA ASP A 110 -11.97 -18.08 -4.80
C ASP A 110 -11.70 -19.28 -3.88
N ASP A 111 -10.47 -19.81 -3.94
CA ASP A 111 -9.96 -20.90 -3.08
C ASP A 111 -8.60 -20.50 -2.49
N LEU A 112 -8.64 -20.00 -1.25
CA LEU A 112 -7.44 -19.56 -0.54
C LEU A 112 -6.47 -20.72 -0.29
N ARG A 113 -7.00 -21.90 0.03
CA ARG A 113 -6.21 -23.08 0.37
C ARG A 113 -5.41 -23.55 -0.83
N ASP A 114 -6.06 -23.64 -1.99
CA ASP A 114 -5.39 -24.08 -3.21
C ASP A 114 -4.34 -23.07 -3.68
N GLN A 115 -4.64 -21.76 -3.64
CA GLN A 115 -3.64 -20.74 -3.97
C GLN A 115 -2.43 -20.79 -3.03
N LEU A 116 -2.63 -20.88 -1.71
CA LEU A 116 -1.53 -20.95 -0.76
C LEU A 116 -0.67 -22.20 -0.96
N ARG A 117 -1.30 -23.36 -1.23
CA ARG A 117 -0.58 -24.59 -1.59
C ARG A 117 0.28 -24.38 -2.83
N GLN A 118 -0.30 -23.80 -3.90
CA GLN A 118 0.43 -23.51 -5.13
C GLN A 118 1.59 -22.53 -4.90
N ALA A 119 1.41 -21.50 -4.06
CA ALA A 119 2.48 -20.57 -3.71
C ALA A 119 3.66 -21.29 -3.05
N PHE A 120 3.40 -22.16 -2.06
CA PHE A 120 4.46 -23.00 -1.46
C PHE A 120 5.11 -23.95 -2.46
N ASP A 121 4.33 -24.57 -3.35
CA ASP A 121 4.85 -25.45 -4.41
C ASP A 121 5.81 -24.69 -5.35
N ARG A 122 5.46 -23.47 -5.75
CA ARG A 122 6.31 -22.62 -6.60
C ARG A 122 7.57 -22.16 -5.88
N VAL A 123 7.48 -21.81 -4.59
CA VAL A 123 8.66 -21.47 -3.77
C VAL A 123 9.61 -22.65 -3.67
N ARG A 124 9.11 -23.84 -3.34
CA ARG A 124 9.94 -25.07 -3.28
C ARG A 124 10.60 -25.40 -4.62
N ALA A 125 9.86 -25.24 -5.72
CA ALA A 125 10.40 -25.47 -7.06
C ALA A 125 11.50 -24.48 -7.46
N ALA A 126 11.48 -23.26 -6.89
CA ALA A 126 12.48 -22.23 -7.14
C ALA A 126 13.73 -22.35 -6.25
N GLU A 127 13.72 -23.21 -5.21
CA GLU A 127 14.87 -23.40 -4.31
C GLU A 127 16.14 -23.73 -5.10
N GLY A 128 17.12 -22.82 -5.05
CA GLY A 128 18.39 -22.94 -5.77
C GLY A 128 18.41 -22.40 -7.21
N ALA A 129 17.25 -22.00 -7.77
CA ALA A 129 17.12 -21.49 -9.14
C ALA A 129 16.85 -19.97 -9.23
N GLY A 130 16.52 -19.30 -8.12
CA GLY A 130 16.28 -17.85 -8.06
C GLY A 130 15.02 -17.49 -7.29
N ALA A 131 14.38 -16.37 -7.65
CA ALA A 131 13.13 -15.93 -7.05
C ALA A 131 11.93 -16.71 -7.63
N ALA A 132 10.98 -17.09 -6.77
CA ALA A 132 9.75 -17.74 -7.20
C ALA A 132 8.81 -16.75 -7.91
N ASP A 133 8.30 -17.14 -9.08
CA ASP A 133 7.20 -16.44 -9.73
C ASP A 133 5.87 -16.82 -9.03
N LEU A 134 5.27 -15.85 -8.34
CA LEU A 134 4.03 -16.03 -7.61
C LEU A 134 2.84 -15.38 -8.31
N ASP A 135 2.99 -14.93 -9.56
CA ASP A 135 1.92 -14.27 -10.29
C ASP A 135 0.66 -15.16 -10.33
N GLY A 136 -0.45 -14.59 -9.89
CA GLY A 136 -1.76 -15.24 -9.81
C GLY A 136 -1.98 -16.17 -8.60
N VAL A 137 -1.00 -16.32 -7.71
CA VAL A 137 -1.12 -17.08 -6.45
C VAL A 137 -0.54 -16.32 -5.26
N ASP A 138 -0.40 -15.01 -5.39
CA ASP A 138 0.28 -14.13 -4.43
C ASP A 138 -0.67 -13.36 -3.50
N ALA A 139 -1.95 -13.76 -3.42
CA ALA A 139 -2.88 -13.23 -2.42
C ALA A 139 -2.37 -13.44 -0.98
N ILE A 140 -1.60 -14.52 -0.75
CA ILE A 140 -0.79 -14.73 0.45
C ILE A 140 0.59 -15.18 0.00
N ARG A 141 1.61 -14.35 0.27
CA ARG A 141 2.99 -14.67 -0.09
C ARG A 141 3.69 -15.35 1.09
N PRO A 142 4.17 -16.60 0.95
CA PRO A 142 4.96 -17.26 2.00
C PRO A 142 6.41 -16.74 2.09
N VAL A 143 6.83 -15.93 1.11
CA VAL A 143 8.16 -15.29 1.04
C VAL A 143 8.02 -13.79 0.74
N SER A 144 9.01 -13.00 1.15
CA SER A 144 9.12 -11.57 0.81
C SER A 144 9.47 -11.36 -0.68
N TYR A 145 9.53 -10.10 -1.12
CA TYR A 145 9.97 -9.75 -2.48
C TYR A 145 11.46 -10.09 -2.74
N SER A 146 12.27 -10.20 -1.69
CA SER A 146 13.66 -10.70 -1.76
C SER A 146 13.75 -12.21 -1.59
N ASN A 147 12.63 -12.94 -1.72
CA ASN A 147 12.53 -14.39 -1.60
C ASN A 147 12.98 -14.94 -0.23
N ILE A 148 12.79 -14.14 0.83
CA ILE A 148 13.08 -14.53 2.21
C ILE A 148 11.81 -15.14 2.81
N ALA A 149 11.92 -16.30 3.45
CA ALA A 149 10.78 -16.99 4.06
C ALA A 149 10.12 -16.13 5.15
N MET A 150 8.80 -15.95 5.02
CA MET A 150 7.93 -15.28 6.01
C MET A 150 7.13 -16.33 6.80
N LEU A 151 6.64 -17.35 6.09
CA LEU A 151 5.93 -18.49 6.66
C LEU A 151 6.79 -19.76 6.54
N ASP A 152 6.73 -20.60 7.56
CA ASP A 152 7.26 -21.95 7.49
C ASP A 152 6.36 -22.81 6.60
N ALA A 153 6.98 -23.65 5.76
CA ALA A 153 6.24 -24.46 4.80
C ALA A 153 5.47 -25.56 5.54
N PRO A 154 4.13 -25.68 5.37
CA PRO A 154 3.37 -26.73 6.02
C PRO A 154 3.89 -28.12 5.63
N ALA A 155 4.28 -28.90 6.63
CA ALA A 155 4.81 -30.26 6.43
C ALA A 155 3.72 -31.28 6.08
N THR A 156 2.46 -30.98 6.40
CA THR A 156 1.32 -31.87 6.13
C THR A 156 0.10 -31.08 5.63
N PRO A 157 -0.86 -31.74 4.95
CA PRO A 157 -2.13 -31.10 4.56
C PRO A 157 -2.91 -30.52 5.74
N GLU A 158 -2.91 -31.19 6.89
CA GLU A 158 -3.61 -30.73 8.09
C GLU A 158 -2.99 -29.42 8.61
N ARG A 159 -1.66 -29.30 8.57
CA ARG A 159 -0.97 -28.06 8.95
C ARG A 159 -1.27 -26.91 8.00
N LEU A 160 -1.46 -27.19 6.72
CA LEU A 160 -1.92 -26.20 5.74
C LEU A 160 -3.35 -25.76 6.07
N ASP A 161 -4.24 -26.69 6.42
CA ASP A 161 -5.63 -26.38 6.79
C ASP A 161 -5.69 -25.50 8.06
N GLU A 162 -4.84 -25.78 9.05
CA GLU A 162 -4.67 -24.94 10.24
C GLU A 162 -4.20 -23.53 9.91
N LEU A 163 -3.21 -23.39 9.02
CA LEU A 163 -2.70 -22.10 8.57
C LEU A 163 -3.80 -21.30 7.85
N VAL A 164 -4.51 -21.93 6.91
CA VAL A 164 -5.63 -21.31 6.19
C VAL A 164 -6.73 -20.88 7.15
N GLY A 165 -7.06 -21.71 8.14
CA GLY A 165 -8.02 -21.39 9.20
C GLY A 165 -7.60 -20.17 10.01
N ALA A 166 -6.34 -20.10 10.43
CA ALA A 166 -5.80 -18.96 11.16
C ALA A 166 -5.82 -17.68 10.31
N LEU A 167 -5.31 -17.71 9.08
CA LEU A 167 -5.31 -16.56 8.17
C LEU A 167 -6.74 -16.06 7.89
N THR A 168 -7.69 -16.97 7.67
CA THR A 168 -9.11 -16.62 7.44
C THR A 168 -9.73 -15.98 8.68
N SER A 169 -9.49 -16.57 9.86
CA SER A 169 -10.03 -16.02 11.10
C SER A 169 -9.47 -14.63 11.37
N VAL A 170 -8.17 -14.43 11.19
CA VAL A 170 -7.55 -13.14 11.47
C VAL A 170 -7.90 -12.10 10.40
N ALA A 171 -8.05 -12.49 9.13
CA ALA A 171 -8.56 -11.59 8.10
C ALA A 171 -9.90 -10.96 8.52
N SER A 172 -10.81 -11.75 9.09
CA SER A 172 -12.11 -11.25 9.56
C SER A 172 -12.04 -10.26 10.73
N GLN A 173 -10.93 -10.25 11.47
CA GLN A 173 -10.74 -9.39 12.64
C GLN A 173 -10.26 -7.97 12.28
N GLY A 174 -9.75 -7.74 11.07
CA GLY A 174 -9.22 -6.42 10.71
C GLY A 174 -9.04 -6.16 9.22
N LEU A 175 -8.60 -7.15 8.45
CA LEU A 175 -8.44 -6.99 7.00
C LEU A 175 -9.79 -6.81 6.29
N ASP A 176 -10.77 -7.63 6.63
CA ASP A 176 -12.12 -7.53 6.07
C ASP A 176 -12.80 -6.21 6.51
N VAL A 177 -12.44 -5.66 7.67
CA VAL A 177 -12.88 -4.33 8.13
C VAL A 177 -12.29 -3.23 7.24
N TYR A 178 -10.99 -3.30 6.97
CA TYR A 178 -10.32 -2.40 6.03
C TYR A 178 -10.98 -2.44 4.64
N GLU A 179 -11.18 -3.64 4.07
CA GLU A 179 -11.81 -3.79 2.75
C GLU A 179 -13.24 -3.25 2.72
N ALA A 180 -14.04 -3.54 3.75
CA ALA A 180 -15.39 -3.03 3.86
C ALA A 180 -15.41 -1.49 3.91
N MET A 181 -14.56 -0.87 4.75
CA MET A 181 -14.50 0.58 4.88
C MET A 181 -13.96 1.25 3.62
N ARG A 182 -13.00 0.64 2.95
CA ARG A 182 -12.47 1.10 1.65
C ARG A 182 -13.57 1.22 0.61
N GLU A 183 -14.40 0.19 0.46
CA GLU A 183 -15.50 0.20 -0.51
C GLU A 183 -16.66 1.10 -0.06
N GLU A 184 -17.07 1.05 1.21
CA GLU A 184 -18.14 1.91 1.74
C GLU A 184 -17.80 3.39 1.58
N LEU A 185 -16.58 3.80 1.92
CA LEU A 185 -16.12 5.17 1.73
C LEU A 185 -16.06 5.54 0.25
N THR A 186 -15.61 4.64 -0.63
CA THR A 186 -15.65 4.89 -2.08
C THR A 186 -17.07 5.21 -2.54
N GLU A 187 -18.07 4.44 -2.12
CA GLU A 187 -19.47 4.68 -2.48
C GLU A 187 -20.04 5.97 -1.86
N LEU A 188 -19.62 6.34 -0.65
CA LEU A 188 -20.02 7.61 -0.03
C LEU A 188 -19.46 8.83 -0.79
N PHE A 189 -18.19 8.78 -1.22
CA PHE A 189 -17.59 9.82 -2.06
C PHE A 189 -18.25 9.89 -3.45
N ILE A 190 -18.57 8.74 -4.06
CA ILE A 190 -19.36 8.69 -5.30
C ILE A 190 -20.73 9.35 -5.09
N THR A 191 -21.44 8.99 -4.02
CA THR A 191 -22.77 9.53 -3.72
C THR A 191 -22.74 11.04 -3.55
N LYS A 192 -21.76 11.55 -2.81
CA LYS A 192 -21.49 12.99 -2.68
C LYS A 192 -21.24 13.62 -4.05
N GLY A 193 -20.34 13.04 -4.84
CA GLY A 193 -19.95 13.55 -6.15
C GLY A 193 -21.12 13.61 -7.13
N LEU A 194 -21.96 12.57 -7.17
CA LEU A 194 -23.16 12.56 -8.01
C LEU A 194 -24.21 13.60 -7.58
N ALA A 195 -24.25 13.97 -6.29
CA ALA A 195 -25.19 14.96 -5.77
C ALA A 195 -24.71 16.41 -5.97
N HIS A 196 -23.39 16.64 -5.97
CA HIS A 196 -22.81 17.99 -5.88
C HIS A 196 -21.79 18.33 -6.98
N GLY A 197 -21.43 17.37 -7.83
CA GLY A 197 -20.34 17.49 -8.80
C GLY A 197 -18.96 17.50 -8.14
N GLY A 198 -17.96 17.99 -8.88
CA GLY A 198 -16.59 18.18 -8.41
C GLY A 198 -15.65 17.02 -8.73
N ALA A 199 -14.44 17.07 -8.18
CA ALA A 199 -13.43 16.04 -8.38
C ALA A 199 -13.36 15.07 -7.18
N PHE A 200 -13.05 13.82 -7.46
CA PHE A 200 -12.76 12.81 -6.44
C PHE A 200 -11.60 11.93 -6.91
N THR A 201 -10.56 11.78 -6.08
CA THR A 201 -9.50 10.80 -6.33
C THR A 201 -9.44 9.72 -5.27
N ARG A 202 -9.50 8.45 -5.69
CA ARG A 202 -9.10 7.30 -4.87
C ARG A 202 -7.61 7.02 -5.05
N LEU A 203 -6.83 7.20 -3.99
CA LEU A 203 -5.37 7.14 -4.02
C LEU A 203 -4.86 5.90 -3.28
N SER A 204 -4.33 4.90 -3.98
CA SER A 204 -3.64 3.77 -3.34
C SER A 204 -2.21 4.14 -3.03
N PHE A 205 -1.84 4.22 -1.76
CA PHE A 205 -0.53 4.69 -1.34
C PHE A 205 0.32 3.55 -0.82
N HIS A 206 1.57 3.53 -1.30
CA HIS A 206 2.55 2.50 -1.02
C HIS A 206 3.93 3.12 -0.81
N ASP A 207 4.80 2.34 -0.20
CA ASP A 207 6.23 2.58 -0.28
C ASP A 207 6.99 1.27 -0.50
N THR A 208 8.04 1.32 -1.30
CA THR A 208 8.89 0.16 -1.59
C THR A 208 10.34 0.45 -1.27
N MET A 209 11.00 -0.50 -0.59
CA MET A 209 12.45 -0.53 -0.53
C MET A 209 13.01 -1.01 -1.87
N HIS A 210 13.71 -0.12 -2.56
CA HIS A 210 14.30 -0.40 -3.87
C HIS A 210 15.63 -1.16 -3.80
N LEU A 211 16.24 -1.22 -2.60
CA LEU A 211 17.40 -2.04 -2.31
C LEU A 211 16.90 -3.41 -1.84
N GLY A 212 17.41 -4.49 -2.42
CA GLY A 212 17.06 -5.84 -1.95
C GLY A 212 17.48 -6.02 -0.49
N MET A 213 16.67 -6.68 0.31
CA MET A 213 17.04 -7.07 1.67
C MET A 213 17.70 -8.45 1.64
N ARG A 214 18.81 -8.61 2.36
CA ARG A 214 19.49 -9.90 2.53
C ARG A 214 18.95 -10.68 3.73
N PRO A 215 19.19 -12.00 3.80
CA PRO A 215 18.74 -12.82 4.94
C PRO A 215 19.26 -12.37 6.31
N ASP A 216 20.41 -11.69 6.37
CA ASP A 216 20.97 -11.12 7.61
C ASP A 216 20.41 -9.73 7.96
N GLY A 217 19.43 -9.25 7.19
CA GLY A 217 18.80 -7.95 7.35
C GLY A 217 19.63 -6.77 6.84
N SER A 218 20.74 -6.99 6.14
CA SER A 218 21.43 -5.88 5.45
C SER A 218 20.82 -5.60 4.08
N LEU A 219 20.85 -4.35 3.64
CA LEU A 219 20.47 -3.96 2.29
C LEU A 219 21.57 -4.26 1.27
N GLU A 220 21.17 -4.65 0.06
CA GLU A 220 22.04 -4.70 -1.10
C GLU A 220 22.65 -3.31 -1.38
N PRO A 221 23.93 -3.23 -1.79
CA PRO A 221 24.64 -1.96 -1.95
C PRO A 221 24.09 -1.11 -3.10
N GLU A 222 23.50 -1.77 -4.10
CA GLU A 222 23.00 -1.18 -5.33
C GLU A 222 21.58 -1.68 -5.62
N ALA A 223 20.76 -0.79 -6.16
CA ALA A 223 19.44 -1.14 -6.67
C ALA A 223 19.58 -1.90 -8.00
N PRO A 224 18.63 -2.78 -8.35
CA PRO A 224 18.61 -3.40 -9.66
C PRO A 224 18.48 -2.34 -10.77
N ALA A 225 19.09 -2.63 -11.93
CA ALA A 225 18.99 -1.76 -13.10
C ALA A 225 17.52 -1.61 -13.54
N GLY A 226 17.09 -0.37 -13.79
CA GLY A 226 15.68 -0.08 -14.09
C GLY A 226 14.76 -0.10 -12.86
N GLY A 227 15.32 -0.03 -11.65
CA GLY A 227 14.59 0.11 -10.40
C GLY A 227 13.74 1.38 -10.30
N PRO A 228 12.96 1.50 -9.22
CA PRO A 228 12.06 2.65 -9.01
C PRO A 228 12.80 3.98 -8.96
N PRO A 229 12.10 5.08 -9.30
CA PRO A 229 12.66 6.41 -9.23
C PRO A 229 13.09 6.72 -7.79
N ARG A 230 13.96 7.72 -7.66
CA ARG A 230 14.57 8.04 -6.36
C ARG A 230 13.55 8.47 -5.31
N VAL A 231 12.41 9.04 -5.71
CA VAL A 231 11.41 9.59 -4.80
C VAL A 231 10.06 8.90 -4.92
N VAL A 232 9.39 8.99 -6.07
CA VAL A 232 8.01 8.49 -6.18
C VAL A 232 7.63 8.10 -7.61
N THR A 233 6.86 7.01 -7.74
CA THR A 233 6.15 6.66 -8.97
C THR A 233 4.66 6.99 -8.81
N LEU A 234 4.10 7.74 -9.75
CA LEU A 234 2.66 7.93 -9.87
C LEU A 234 2.11 7.05 -10.99
N SER A 235 1.00 6.37 -10.73
CA SER A 235 0.51 5.31 -11.61
C SER A 235 -0.97 5.44 -11.90
N ASN A 236 -1.33 5.32 -13.18
CA ASN A 236 -2.71 5.24 -13.65
C ASN A 236 -2.98 4.01 -14.55
N GLY A 237 -2.02 3.10 -14.72
CA GLY A 237 -2.11 1.95 -15.63
C GLY A 237 -1.61 2.21 -17.05
N GLY A 238 -1.24 3.45 -17.35
CA GLY A 238 -0.77 3.88 -18.66
C GLY A 238 0.69 3.52 -18.97
N ASP A 239 1.21 4.15 -20.02
CA ASP A 239 2.64 4.13 -20.34
C ASP A 239 3.43 5.15 -19.52
N ALA A 240 4.68 5.40 -19.92
CA ALA A 240 5.59 6.29 -19.21
C ALA A 240 5.18 7.77 -19.22
N GLU A 241 4.25 8.15 -20.08
CA GLU A 241 3.68 9.50 -20.15
C GLU A 241 2.30 9.56 -19.48
N GLY A 242 1.84 8.45 -18.91
CA GLY A 242 0.49 8.30 -18.36
C GLY A 242 -0.56 7.94 -19.42
N GLU A 243 -0.17 7.74 -20.68
CA GLU A 243 -1.11 7.55 -21.79
C GLU A 243 -1.63 6.10 -21.85
N GLN A 244 -2.82 5.94 -22.43
CA GLN A 244 -3.42 4.62 -22.59
C GLN A 244 -2.58 3.76 -23.54
N ARG A 245 -2.22 2.55 -23.08
CA ARG A 245 -1.37 1.62 -23.83
C ARG A 245 -2.12 0.85 -24.92
N THR A 246 -3.30 0.36 -24.57
CA THR A 246 -4.17 -0.43 -25.45
C THR A 246 -5.64 -0.14 -25.14
N ALA A 247 -6.53 -0.34 -26.11
CA ALA A 247 -7.96 -0.03 -25.96
C ALA A 247 -8.65 -0.81 -24.82
N ASP A 248 -8.17 -2.02 -24.51
CA ASP A 248 -8.65 -2.92 -23.46
C ASP A 248 -8.04 -2.65 -22.07
N GLN A 249 -7.04 -1.77 -21.97
CA GLN A 249 -6.38 -1.37 -20.73
C GLN A 249 -6.57 0.14 -20.49
N PRO A 250 -7.80 0.60 -20.16
CA PRO A 250 -8.05 2.01 -19.90
C PRO A 250 -7.28 2.50 -18.68
N VAL A 251 -6.80 3.74 -18.76
CA VAL A 251 -6.18 4.42 -17.62
C VAL A 251 -7.21 4.71 -16.52
N THR A 252 -6.73 4.83 -15.29
CA THR A 252 -7.54 5.01 -14.07
C THR A 252 -7.67 6.47 -13.65
N MET A 253 -6.81 7.34 -14.18
CA MET A 253 -6.83 8.80 -14.05
C MET A 253 -6.47 9.41 -15.41
N PRO A 254 -7.08 10.54 -15.82
CA PRO A 254 -6.70 11.23 -17.06
C PRO A 254 -5.19 11.50 -17.13
N PRO A 255 -4.52 11.29 -18.28
CA PRO A 255 -3.08 11.48 -18.40
C PRO A 255 -2.60 12.91 -18.07
N ALA A 256 -3.41 13.92 -18.40
CA ALA A 256 -3.11 15.32 -18.08
C ALA A 256 -3.06 15.53 -16.56
N ASP A 257 -4.06 15.05 -15.83
CA ASP A 257 -4.16 15.14 -14.37
C ASP A 257 -2.99 14.43 -13.69
N LEU A 258 -2.62 13.24 -14.18
CA LEU A 258 -1.47 12.50 -13.64
C LEU A 258 -0.16 13.29 -13.81
N ARG A 259 0.04 13.91 -14.97
CA ARG A 259 1.22 14.76 -15.23
C ARG A 259 1.20 16.02 -14.36
N MET A 260 0.04 16.65 -14.17
CA MET A 260 -0.12 17.80 -13.28
C MET A 260 0.20 17.43 -11.83
N LEU A 261 -0.30 16.27 -11.37
CA LEU A 261 0.01 15.74 -10.03
C LEU A 261 1.51 15.47 -9.87
N ALA A 262 2.17 14.94 -10.91
CA ALA A 262 3.62 14.73 -10.92
C ALA A 262 4.40 16.04 -10.80
N ASP A 263 4.00 17.07 -11.55
CA ASP A 263 4.63 18.39 -11.48
C ASP A 263 4.45 19.04 -10.11
N ALA A 264 3.28 18.87 -9.48
CA ALA A 264 3.04 19.32 -8.13
C ALA A 264 3.92 18.59 -7.11
N HIS A 265 4.12 17.28 -7.26
CA HIS A 265 5.06 16.52 -6.42
C HIS A 265 6.50 16.99 -6.63
N ARG A 266 6.94 17.24 -7.87
CA ARG A 266 8.29 17.77 -8.13
C ARG A 266 8.53 19.10 -7.43
N ALA A 267 7.56 20.01 -7.52
CA ALA A 267 7.66 21.33 -6.91
C ALA A 267 7.65 21.26 -5.38
N GLU A 268 6.67 20.59 -4.78
CA GLU A 268 6.38 20.67 -3.35
C GLU A 268 7.25 19.74 -2.48
N PHE A 269 7.87 18.74 -3.09
CA PHE A 269 8.93 17.94 -2.48
C PHE A 269 10.33 18.52 -2.76
N GLU A 270 10.41 19.72 -3.34
CA GLU A 270 11.66 20.46 -3.59
C GLU A 270 12.67 19.66 -4.43
N LEU A 271 12.17 18.93 -5.44
CA LEU A 271 12.97 18.02 -6.24
C LEU A 271 13.67 18.80 -7.37
N VAL A 272 15.00 18.74 -7.37
CA VAL A 272 15.82 19.34 -8.43
C VAL A 272 15.85 18.45 -9.67
N ASP A 273 15.79 17.13 -9.48
CA ASP A 273 15.81 16.14 -10.55
C ASP A 273 14.37 15.81 -10.97
N HIS A 274 14.03 16.12 -12.21
CA HIS A 274 12.71 15.83 -12.77
C HIS A 274 12.39 14.32 -12.77
N ASP A 275 13.41 13.49 -12.99
CA ASP A 275 13.28 12.03 -13.09
C ASP A 275 13.17 11.35 -11.71
N ALA A 276 13.27 12.13 -10.62
CA ALA A 276 12.95 11.66 -9.27
C ALA A 276 11.46 11.32 -9.10
N VAL A 277 10.59 11.86 -9.97
CA VAL A 277 9.18 11.50 -10.09
C VAL A 277 8.95 10.83 -11.45
N ALA A 278 8.57 9.56 -11.43
CA ALA A 278 8.28 8.81 -12.65
C ALA A 278 6.78 8.47 -12.76
N LEU A 279 6.32 8.21 -13.99
CA LEU A 279 4.97 7.71 -14.25
C LEU A 279 5.00 6.25 -14.68
N ASN A 280 4.13 5.44 -14.10
CA ASN A 280 3.89 4.03 -14.47
C ASN A 280 5.17 3.17 -14.62
N ARG A 281 6.25 3.51 -13.90
CA ARG A 281 7.53 2.81 -13.94
C ARG A 281 8.20 2.76 -12.56
N PRO A 282 8.68 1.58 -12.13
CA PRO A 282 8.43 0.26 -12.71
C PRO A 282 6.98 -0.20 -12.48
N TYR A 283 6.29 0.39 -11.50
CA TYR A 283 4.91 0.07 -11.14
C TYR A 283 3.93 0.82 -12.01
N ARG A 284 2.91 0.13 -12.52
CA ARG A 284 1.81 0.71 -13.31
C ARG A 284 0.52 0.87 -12.49
N GLY A 285 0.59 0.58 -11.20
CA GLY A 285 -0.56 0.42 -10.36
C GLY A 285 -1.08 -1.02 -10.34
N GLU A 286 -1.91 -1.29 -9.33
CA GLU A 286 -2.34 -2.64 -8.97
C GLU A 286 -3.86 -2.70 -8.72
N HIS A 287 -4.33 -3.81 -8.15
CA HIS A 287 -5.75 -4.16 -8.08
C HIS A 287 -6.68 -3.05 -7.60
N GLU A 288 -6.34 -2.33 -6.52
CA GLU A 288 -7.25 -1.35 -5.91
C GLU A 288 -7.63 -0.22 -6.87
N ILE A 289 -6.67 0.32 -7.62
CA ILE A 289 -6.94 1.43 -8.54
C ILE A 289 -7.74 0.96 -9.76
N PHE A 290 -7.51 -0.27 -10.22
CA PHE A 290 -8.24 -0.85 -11.35
C PHE A 290 -9.67 -1.23 -10.97
N ALA A 291 -9.87 -1.75 -9.76
CA ALA A 291 -11.20 -2.03 -9.22
C ALA A 291 -12.02 -0.74 -9.07
N ALA A 292 -11.42 0.31 -8.49
CA ALA A 292 -12.05 1.63 -8.40
C ALA A 292 -12.42 2.20 -9.78
N ALA A 293 -11.48 2.18 -10.73
CA ALA A 293 -11.74 2.67 -12.07
C ALA A 293 -12.82 1.87 -12.81
N ALA A 294 -12.92 0.56 -12.59
CA ALA A 294 -14.03 -0.24 -13.11
C ALA A 294 -15.37 0.21 -12.55
N ARG A 295 -15.44 0.51 -11.24
CA ARG A 295 -16.63 1.07 -10.59
C ARG A 295 -17.00 2.45 -11.17
N PHE A 296 -16.02 3.34 -11.38
CA PHE A 296 -16.23 4.67 -11.94
C PHE A 296 -16.72 4.63 -13.39
N ARG A 297 -16.18 3.73 -14.23
CA ARG A 297 -16.70 3.52 -15.58
C ARG A 297 -18.16 3.07 -15.58
N GLY A 298 -18.57 2.31 -14.57
CA GLY A 298 -19.97 1.90 -14.38
C GLY A 298 -20.94 3.04 -14.14
N ILE A 299 -20.47 4.23 -13.73
CA ILE A 299 -21.29 5.44 -13.47
C ILE A 299 -20.94 6.60 -14.40
N ALA A 300 -20.18 6.38 -15.47
CA ALA A 300 -19.65 7.47 -16.28
C ALA A 300 -20.73 8.44 -16.81
N GLY A 301 -21.88 7.92 -17.23
CA GLY A 301 -22.99 8.75 -17.72
C GLY A 301 -23.63 9.61 -16.62
N ASP A 302 -23.83 9.06 -15.43
CA ASP A 302 -24.37 9.81 -14.29
C ASP A 302 -23.35 10.84 -13.77
N ALA A 303 -22.07 10.48 -13.77
CA ALA A 303 -20.98 11.36 -13.38
C ALA A 303 -20.86 12.56 -14.34
N GLU A 304 -20.93 12.32 -15.65
CA GLU A 304 -20.95 13.39 -16.66
C GLU A 304 -22.14 14.33 -16.46
N ALA A 305 -23.35 13.77 -16.25
CA ALA A 305 -24.55 14.57 -16.01
C ALA A 305 -24.48 15.41 -14.73
N ALA A 306 -23.76 14.94 -13.71
CA ALA A 306 -23.56 15.63 -12.44
C ALA A 306 -22.39 16.63 -12.43
N GLY A 307 -21.57 16.67 -13.48
CA GLY A 307 -20.30 17.41 -13.45
C GLY A 307 -19.32 16.85 -12.41
N PHE A 308 -19.33 15.52 -12.24
CA PHE A 308 -18.50 14.77 -11.32
C PHE A 308 -17.35 14.06 -12.06
N SER A 309 -16.12 14.21 -11.57
CA SER A 309 -14.91 13.63 -12.17
C SER A 309 -14.19 12.71 -11.18
N PRO A 310 -14.59 11.43 -11.09
CA PRO A 310 -13.89 10.44 -10.29
C PRO A 310 -12.66 9.88 -11.03
N ALA A 311 -11.55 9.76 -10.32
CA ALA A 311 -10.30 9.18 -10.79
C ALA A 311 -9.68 8.26 -9.72
N ALA A 312 -8.81 7.36 -10.14
CA ALA A 312 -7.98 6.57 -9.25
C ALA A 312 -6.51 6.61 -9.67
N ALA A 313 -5.60 6.63 -8.71
CA ALA A 313 -4.16 6.58 -8.96
C ALA A 313 -3.45 5.82 -7.85
N GLN A 314 -2.28 5.26 -8.17
CA GLN A 314 -1.38 4.69 -7.18
C GLN A 314 -0.14 5.58 -7.02
N VAL A 315 0.31 5.71 -5.78
CA VAL A 315 1.55 6.40 -5.41
C VAL A 315 2.47 5.39 -4.77
N GLU A 316 3.68 5.28 -5.29
CA GLU A 316 4.71 4.39 -4.76
C GLU A 316 5.93 5.21 -4.37
N PHE A 317 6.13 5.45 -3.08
CA PHE A 317 7.33 6.15 -2.60
C PHE A 317 8.52 5.21 -2.47
N SER A 318 9.71 5.75 -2.73
CA SER A 318 10.95 5.12 -2.32
C SER A 318 11.04 5.13 -0.79
N ARG A 319 10.97 3.95 -0.15
CA ARG A 319 11.12 3.83 1.31
C ARG A 319 12.44 4.43 1.79
N ALA A 320 13.51 4.28 1.01
CA ALA A 320 14.81 4.89 1.30
C ALA A 320 14.77 6.42 1.30
N TYR A 321 13.94 7.03 0.45
CA TYR A 321 13.72 8.46 0.49
C TYR A 321 12.93 8.86 1.74
N LEU A 322 11.89 8.11 2.11
CA LEU A 322 11.12 8.38 3.32
C LEU A 322 11.99 8.26 4.59
N LEU A 323 12.72 7.16 4.74
CA LEU A 323 13.60 6.89 5.88
C LEU A 323 14.80 7.86 5.96
N GLY A 324 15.34 8.27 4.81
CA GLY A 324 16.48 9.17 4.73
C GLY A 324 17.84 8.47 4.90
N PRO A 325 18.94 9.20 4.65
CA PRO A 325 20.27 8.63 4.47
C PRO A 325 20.86 8.00 5.75
N HIS A 326 20.53 8.53 6.93
CA HIS A 326 21.03 7.98 8.19
C HIS A 326 20.45 6.58 8.46
N ALA A 327 19.12 6.46 8.37
CA ALA A 327 18.41 5.20 8.51
C ALA A 327 18.85 4.17 7.44
N ILE A 328 18.99 4.61 6.18
CA ILE A 328 19.52 3.75 5.12
C ILE A 328 20.97 3.33 5.38
N GLY A 329 21.81 4.21 5.91
CA GLY A 329 23.16 3.87 6.34
C GLY A 329 23.18 2.76 7.38
N ALA A 330 22.32 2.84 8.39
CA ALA A 330 22.19 1.81 9.43
C ALA A 330 21.64 0.47 8.89
N LEU A 331 20.75 0.51 7.89
CA LEU A 331 20.20 -0.69 7.26
C LEU A 331 21.19 -1.39 6.30
N ARG A 332 22.33 -0.78 5.96
CA ARG A 332 23.38 -1.43 5.16
C ARG A 332 24.18 -2.47 5.93
N ASP A 333 24.19 -2.37 7.26
CA ASP A 333 24.86 -3.34 8.11
C ASP A 333 23.89 -4.46 8.56
N PRO A 334 24.38 -5.70 8.73
CA PRO A 334 23.55 -6.81 9.22
C PRO A 334 22.87 -6.48 10.55
N GLY A 335 21.64 -6.96 10.75
CA GLY A 335 20.90 -6.69 11.98
C GLY A 335 19.48 -7.26 11.98
N THR A 336 18.91 -7.36 13.18
CA THR A 336 17.61 -8.01 13.40
C THR A 336 16.49 -7.03 13.73
N ASP A 337 16.82 -5.80 14.12
CA ASP A 337 15.87 -4.76 14.51
C ASP A 337 15.73 -3.70 13.40
N TRP A 338 14.58 -3.02 13.38
CA TRP A 338 14.33 -1.92 12.46
C TRP A 338 14.93 -0.62 12.99
N VAL A 339 15.09 0.33 12.08
CA VAL A 339 15.56 1.68 12.40
C VAL A 339 14.47 2.50 13.08
N ASP A 340 14.86 3.42 13.95
CA ASP A 340 13.96 4.45 14.43
C ASP A 340 13.63 5.40 13.28
N GLU A 341 12.34 5.56 13.01
CA GLU A 341 11.86 6.52 12.02
C GLU A 341 11.79 7.92 12.63
N ASP A 342 12.24 8.91 11.87
CA ASP A 342 12.27 10.31 12.30
C ASP A 342 10.86 10.94 12.19
N PRO A 343 10.22 11.33 13.31
CA PRO A 343 8.91 11.97 13.29
C PRO A 343 8.88 13.29 12.51
N GLU A 344 9.98 14.05 12.48
CA GLU A 344 10.07 15.31 11.73
C GLU A 344 10.02 15.04 10.22
N ARG A 345 10.60 13.91 9.77
CA ARG A 345 10.50 13.50 8.36
C ARG A 345 9.07 13.08 8.01
N ILE A 346 8.40 12.35 8.89
CA ILE A 346 6.99 11.97 8.67
C ILE A 346 6.12 13.22 8.54
N ASP A 347 6.31 14.21 9.42
CA ASP A 347 5.58 15.48 9.37
C ASP A 347 5.90 16.27 8.09
N PHE A 348 7.19 16.38 7.73
CA PHE A 348 7.62 17.00 6.48
C PHE A 348 6.92 16.41 5.26
N PHE A 349 6.89 15.06 5.14
CA PHE A 349 6.25 14.41 3.99
C PHE A 349 4.74 14.57 3.99
N ALA A 350 4.08 14.54 5.15
CA ALA A 350 2.65 14.80 5.23
C ALA A 350 2.30 16.21 4.75
N TYR A 351 3.07 17.23 5.17
CA TYR A 351 2.89 18.59 4.69
C TYR A 351 3.25 18.75 3.20
N ALA A 352 4.27 18.03 2.70
CA ALA A 352 4.61 18.02 1.28
C ALA A 352 3.50 17.39 0.43
N CYS A 353 2.89 16.28 0.87
CA CYS A 353 1.69 15.71 0.26
C CYS A 353 0.56 16.74 0.24
N LYS A 354 0.26 17.39 1.37
CA LYS A 354 -0.76 18.43 1.43
C LYS A 354 -0.52 19.53 0.40
N ARG A 355 0.69 20.12 0.37
CA ARG A 355 1.01 21.19 -0.58
C ARG A 355 0.94 20.70 -2.03
N ALA A 356 1.43 19.50 -2.33
CA ALA A 356 1.36 18.94 -3.68
C ALA A 356 -0.09 18.79 -4.15
N TRP A 357 -0.98 18.34 -3.27
CA TRP A 357 -2.40 18.21 -3.58
C TRP A 357 -3.12 19.55 -3.66
N ASP A 358 -2.78 20.51 -2.80
CA ASP A 358 -3.29 21.89 -2.91
C ASP A 358 -2.85 22.52 -4.24
N ALA A 359 -1.58 22.37 -4.62
CA ALA A 359 -1.06 22.85 -5.90
C ALA A 359 -1.64 22.12 -7.12
N PHE A 360 -2.03 20.86 -6.97
CA PHE A 360 -2.75 20.11 -8.02
C PHE A 360 -4.18 20.64 -8.20
N ARG A 361 -4.88 20.94 -7.09
CA ARG A 361 -6.25 21.50 -7.10
C ARG A 361 -6.31 22.92 -7.65
N ASP A 362 -5.31 23.76 -7.37
CA ASP A 362 -5.32 25.20 -7.70
C ASP A 362 -4.90 25.53 -9.14
N ARG A 363 -4.66 24.53 -10.00
CA ARG A 363 -4.12 24.71 -11.36
C ARG A 363 -5.17 24.79 -12.48
N ASP A 364 -6.45 24.95 -12.12
CA ASP A 364 -7.57 25.18 -13.05
C ASP A 364 -7.65 26.64 -13.56
#